data_AF-A0A1Y0CXI0-F1
#
_entry.id   AF-A0A1Y0CXI0-F1
#
_cell.length_a   1.000
_cell.length_b   1.000
_cell.length_c   1.000
_cell.angle_alpha   90.00
_cell.angle_beta   90.00
_cell.angle_gamma   90.00
#
_symmetry.space_group_name_H-M   'P 1'
#
loop_
_entity.id
_entity.type
_entity.pdbx_description
1 polymer ?
#
loop_
_entity_poly.entity_id
_entity_poly.type
_entity_poly.pdbx_seq_one_letter_code
_entity_poly.pdbx_strand_id
1 'polypeptide(L)'
;MLISLRSKLLAIVLLMNAIAVISYTTYTYQSRKSDLYQQIDTQLSFAAQTAAHLIKHSVYDDVANNSFTKAQSNDIHRQAYELISNTEVAYIYTLVRIDNKILFVMDTPKPQQYDNNDLSAPLAHYTDASEGLVKAFNSTTPVFDEYSDE
;
A
#
# COMPACT_ATOMS: atom_id res chain seq x y z
N MET A 1 47.96 35.83 11.69
CA MET A 1 48.53 34.65 10.99
C MET A 1 47.94 34.62 9.59
N LEU A 2 48.68 35.09 8.57
CA LEU A 2 48.20 35.14 7.19
C LEU A 2 48.25 33.73 6.59
N ILE A 3 47.09 33.18 6.24
CA ILE A 3 46.96 31.87 5.60
C ILE A 3 47.69 31.90 4.25
N SER A 4 48.62 30.97 4.02
CA SER A 4 49.39 30.88 2.77
C SER A 4 48.48 30.66 1.56
N LEU A 5 48.88 31.16 0.38
CA LEU A 5 48.11 30.99 -0.86
C LEU A 5 47.81 29.52 -1.17
N ARG A 6 48.77 28.63 -0.88
CA ARG A 6 48.60 27.17 -1.02
C ARG A 6 47.47 26.64 -0.14
N SER A 7 47.41 27.08 1.12
CA SER A 7 46.37 26.66 2.06
C SER A 7 44.98 27.15 1.65
N LYS A 8 44.87 28.36 1.06
CA LYS A 8 43.60 28.88 0.51
C LYS A 8 43.12 28.07 -0.69
N LEU A 9 44.02 27.76 -1.63
CA LEU A 9 43.70 26.93 -2.80
C LEU A 9 43.26 25.53 -2.38
N LEU A 10 43.96 24.92 -1.41
CA LEU A 10 43.62 23.60 -0.90
C LEU A 10 42.26 23.60 -0.19
N ALA A 11 41.95 24.65 0.58
CA ALA A 11 40.63 24.81 1.20
C ALA A 11 39.50 24.96 0.17
N ILE A 12 39.72 25.71 -0.92
CA ILE A 12 38.73 25.86 -2.00
C ILE A 12 38.50 24.52 -2.70
N VAL A 13 39.56 23.77 -3.04
CA VAL A 13 39.42 22.46 -3.68
C VAL A 13 38.68 21.48 -2.77
N LEU A 14 38.99 21.46 -1.47
CA LEU A 14 38.26 20.64 -0.50
C LEU A 14 36.79 21.03 -0.41
N LEU A 15 36.48 22.33 -0.38
CA LEU A 15 35.11 22.82 -0.34
C LEU A 15 34.35 22.42 -1.61
N MET A 16 34.96 22.59 -2.78
CA MET A 16 34.37 22.17 -4.06
C MET A 16 34.12 20.66 -4.09
N ASN A 17 35.06 19.86 -3.59
CA ASN A 17 34.89 18.42 -3.51
C ASN A 17 33.75 18.05 -2.55
N ALA A 18 33.69 18.67 -1.38
CA ALA A 18 32.60 18.45 -0.42
C ALA A 18 31.24 18.80 -1.02
N ILE A 19 31.11 19.94 -1.71
CA ILE A 19 29.87 20.34 -2.38
C ILE A 19 29.50 19.33 -3.48
N ALA A 20 30.48 18.90 -4.29
CA ALA A 20 30.24 17.92 -5.35
C ALA A 20 29.75 16.58 -4.78
N VAL A 21 30.38 16.08 -3.72
CA VAL A 21 29.97 14.85 -3.04
C VAL A 21 28.57 14.98 -2.45
N ILE A 22 28.29 16.05 -1.70
CA ILE A 22 26.97 16.28 -1.10
C ILE A 22 25.88 16.35 -2.18
N SER A 23 26.13 17.09 -3.26
CA SER A 23 25.19 17.25 -4.36
C SER A 23 24.92 15.90 -5.04
N TYR A 24 25.98 15.16 -5.36
CA TYR A 24 25.88 13.85 -6.00
C TYR A 24 25.16 12.82 -5.12
N THR A 25 25.49 12.77 -3.82
CA THR A 25 24.83 11.88 -2.86
C THR A 25 23.35 12.23 -2.72
N THR A 26 23.01 13.51 -2.60
CA THR A 26 21.62 13.97 -2.49
C THR A 26 20.81 13.62 -3.73
N TYR A 27 21.36 13.89 -4.92
CA TYR A 27 20.74 13.53 -6.19
C TYR A 27 20.52 12.01 -6.30
N THR A 28 21.56 11.22 -6.00
CA THR A 28 21.48 9.75 -6.06
C THR A 28 20.45 9.21 -5.08
N TYR A 29 20.40 9.75 -3.87
CA TYR A 29 19.40 9.36 -2.87
C TYR A 29 17.98 9.65 -3.35
N GLN A 30 17.72 10.85 -3.89
CA GLN A 30 16.40 11.24 -4.40
C GLN A 30 15.99 10.37 -5.59
N SER A 31 16.90 10.10 -6.54
CA SER A 31 16.64 9.22 -7.68
C SER A 31 16.28 7.82 -7.21
N ARG A 32 17.10 7.21 -6.34
CA ARG A 32 16.83 5.85 -5.83
C ARG A 32 15.54 5.78 -5.02
N LYS A 33 15.24 6.81 -4.23
CA LYS A 33 13.97 6.90 -3.50
C LYS A 33 12.80 6.93 -4.49
N SER A 34 12.86 7.78 -5.50
CA SER A 34 11.81 7.87 -6.53
C SER A 34 11.60 6.53 -7.25
N ASP A 35 12.68 5.87 -7.65
CA ASP A 35 12.61 4.57 -8.34
C ASP A 35 11.97 3.50 -7.44
N LEU A 36 12.32 3.48 -6.16
CA LEU A 36 11.77 2.53 -5.19
C LEU A 36 10.27 2.76 -4.97
N TYR A 37 9.84 4.00 -4.75
CA TYR A 37 8.42 4.31 -4.58
C TYR A 37 7.62 3.98 -5.85
N GLN A 38 8.16 4.25 -7.04
CA GLN A 38 7.49 3.88 -8.29
C GLN A 38 7.31 2.36 -8.43
N GLN A 39 8.29 1.56 -8.00
CA GLN A 39 8.18 0.10 -7.99
C GLN A 39 7.09 -0.37 -7.02
N ILE A 40 7.09 0.17 -5.79
CA ILE A 40 6.06 -0.10 -4.79
C ILE A 40 4.67 0.25 -5.33
N ASP A 41 4.48 1.46 -5.85
CA ASP A 41 3.19 1.93 -6.37
C ASP A 41 2.70 1.07 -7.54
N THR A 42 3.62 0.60 -8.40
CA THR A 42 3.30 -0.32 -9.50
C THR A 42 2.80 -1.66 -8.97
N GLN A 43 3.47 -2.22 -7.96
CA GLN A 43 3.08 -3.49 -7.35
C GLN A 43 1.76 -3.38 -6.59
N LEU A 44 1.55 -2.29 -5.84
CA LEU A 44 0.29 -2.02 -5.15
C LEU A 44 -0.87 -1.81 -6.14
N SER A 45 -0.63 -1.08 -7.23
CA SER A 45 -1.63 -0.89 -8.29
C SER A 45 -2.02 -2.20 -8.94
N PHE A 46 -1.04 -3.05 -9.25
CA PHE A 46 -1.28 -4.37 -9.82
C PHE A 46 -2.07 -5.26 -8.84
N ALA A 47 -1.71 -5.25 -7.56
CA ALA A 47 -2.42 -5.99 -6.53
C ALA A 47 -3.88 -5.54 -6.39
N ALA A 48 -4.11 -4.22 -6.35
CA ALA A 48 -5.46 -3.64 -6.28
C ALA A 48 -6.31 -4.00 -7.51
N GLN A 49 -5.74 -3.93 -8.72
CA GLN A 49 -6.43 -4.34 -9.94
C GLN A 49 -6.73 -5.84 -9.94
N THR A 50 -5.79 -6.66 -9.47
CA THR A 50 -5.97 -8.11 -9.39
C THR A 50 -7.07 -8.46 -8.39
N ALA A 51 -7.10 -7.81 -7.22
CA ALA A 51 -8.19 -7.93 -6.26
C ALA A 51 -9.56 -7.57 -6.85
N ALA A 52 -9.64 -6.50 -7.66
CA ALA A 52 -10.87 -6.11 -8.34
C ALA A 52 -11.34 -7.15 -9.38
N HIS A 53 -10.41 -7.85 -10.04
CA HIS A 53 -10.74 -8.91 -11.02
C HIS A 53 -11.00 -10.28 -10.37
N LEU A 54 -10.46 -10.51 -9.17
CA LEU A 54 -10.69 -11.75 -8.42
C LEU A 54 -12.16 -11.87 -8.00
N ILE A 55 -12.77 -10.75 -7.61
CA ILE A 55 -14.16 -10.73 -7.14
C ILE A 55 -15.12 -10.56 -8.30
N LYS A 56 -16.04 -11.51 -8.45
CA LYS A 56 -17.15 -11.41 -9.41
C LYS A 56 -18.03 -10.21 -9.06
N HIS A 57 -18.43 -9.44 -10.07
CA HIS A 57 -19.28 -8.27 -9.87
C HIS A 57 -20.58 -8.58 -9.08
N SER A 58 -21.15 -9.78 -9.28
CA SER A 58 -22.34 -10.26 -8.57
C SER A 58 -22.19 -10.30 -7.05
N VAL A 59 -20.97 -10.37 -6.52
CA VAL A 59 -20.72 -10.30 -5.07
C VAL A 59 -21.13 -8.94 -4.52
N TYR A 60 -20.84 -7.85 -5.24
CA TYR A 60 -21.24 -6.52 -4.82
C TYR A 60 -22.76 -6.31 -4.93
N ASP A 61 -23.41 -6.95 -5.92
CA ASP A 61 -24.87 -7.01 -5.99
C ASP A 61 -25.46 -7.76 -4.79
N ASP A 62 -24.85 -8.87 -4.39
CA ASP A 62 -25.27 -9.64 -3.21
C ASP A 62 -25.11 -8.83 -1.92
N VAL A 63 -24.02 -8.06 -1.80
CA VAL A 63 -23.81 -7.14 -0.68
C VAL A 63 -24.89 -6.06 -0.66
N ALA A 64 -25.19 -5.44 -1.80
CA ALA A 64 -26.22 -4.40 -1.91
C ALA A 64 -27.64 -4.93 -1.60
N ASN A 65 -27.93 -6.18 -1.98
CA ASN A 65 -29.22 -6.83 -1.74
C ASN A 65 -29.31 -7.54 -0.38
N ASN A 66 -28.27 -7.45 0.46
CA ASN A 66 -28.17 -8.13 1.75
C ASN A 66 -28.33 -9.67 1.65
N SER A 67 -27.88 -10.25 0.52
CA SER A 67 -27.82 -11.69 0.25
C SER A 67 -26.40 -12.27 0.38
N PHE A 68 -25.39 -11.44 0.65
CA PHE A 68 -24.00 -11.88 0.81
C PHE A 68 -23.83 -12.81 2.02
N THR A 69 -23.41 -14.05 1.75
CA THR A 69 -23.36 -15.12 2.74
C THR A 69 -21.97 -15.32 3.34
N LYS A 70 -21.92 -15.96 4.51
CA LYS A 70 -20.65 -16.38 5.12
C LYS A 70 -19.85 -17.35 4.26
N ALA A 71 -20.52 -18.22 3.50
CA ALA A 71 -19.85 -19.14 2.59
C ALA A 71 -19.12 -18.37 1.46
N GLN A 72 -19.76 -17.38 0.86
CA GLN A 72 -19.15 -16.52 -0.15
C GLN A 72 -17.99 -15.72 0.42
N SER A 73 -18.17 -15.10 1.60
CA SER A 73 -17.09 -14.36 2.28
C SER A 73 -15.88 -15.25 2.56
N ASN A 74 -16.08 -16.45 3.12
CA ASN A 74 -14.99 -17.38 3.39
C ASN A 74 -14.24 -17.82 2.13
N ASP A 75 -14.97 -18.09 1.04
CA ASP A 75 -14.37 -18.48 -0.24
C ASP A 75 -13.48 -17.36 -0.81
N ILE A 76 -13.97 -16.13 -0.79
CA ILE A 76 -13.26 -14.95 -1.26
C ILE A 76 -12.02 -14.66 -0.39
N HIS A 77 -12.13 -14.78 0.95
CA HIS A 77 -10.99 -14.58 1.85
C HIS A 77 -9.88 -15.60 1.62
N ARG A 78 -10.22 -16.86 1.34
CA ARG A 78 -9.22 -17.88 0.99
C ARG A 78 -8.54 -17.58 -0.33
N GLN A 79 -9.31 -17.21 -1.34
CA GLN A 79 -8.76 -16.83 -2.65
C GLN A 79 -7.81 -15.63 -2.54
N ALA A 80 -8.14 -14.63 -1.71
CA ALA A 80 -7.25 -13.50 -1.43
C ALA A 80 -5.92 -13.94 -0.81
N TYR A 81 -5.97 -14.81 0.21
CA TYR A 81 -4.77 -15.35 0.83
C TYR A 81 -3.89 -16.12 -0.15
N GLU A 82 -4.48 -17.08 -0.88
CA GLU A 82 -3.77 -17.90 -1.85
C GLU A 82 -3.13 -17.07 -2.97
N LEU A 83 -3.79 -15.99 -3.38
CA LEU A 83 -3.31 -15.10 -4.44
C LEU A 83 -2.01 -14.38 -4.04
N ILE A 84 -1.91 -13.93 -2.80
CA ILE A 84 -0.78 -13.10 -2.35
C ILE A 84 0.25 -13.84 -1.50
N SER A 85 -0.02 -15.08 -1.08
CA SER A 85 0.83 -15.84 -0.15
C SER A 85 2.27 -16.05 -0.62
N ASN A 86 2.52 -15.93 -1.93
CA ASN A 86 3.85 -16.07 -2.54
C ASN A 86 4.38 -14.74 -3.08
N THR A 87 3.85 -13.61 -2.61
CA THR A 87 4.23 -12.26 -3.03
C THR A 87 4.71 -11.44 -1.83
N GLU A 88 5.30 -10.27 -2.08
CA GLU A 88 5.68 -9.31 -1.04
C GLU A 88 4.51 -8.41 -0.60
N VAL A 89 3.33 -8.57 -1.21
CA VAL A 89 2.13 -7.82 -0.82
C VAL A 89 1.60 -8.41 0.47
N ALA A 90 1.55 -7.59 1.52
CA ALA A 90 1.10 -8.05 2.84
C ALA A 90 -0.39 -8.39 2.87
N TYR A 91 -1.22 -7.56 2.23
CA TYR A 91 -2.67 -7.73 2.22
C TYR A 91 -3.29 -7.15 0.94
N ILE A 92 -4.43 -7.73 0.52
CA ILE A 92 -5.32 -7.15 -0.47
C ILE A 92 -6.75 -7.16 0.04
N TYR A 93 -7.47 -6.07 -0.22
CA TYR A 93 -8.83 -5.87 0.28
C TYR A 93 -9.76 -5.35 -0.81
N THR A 94 -11.04 -5.63 -0.63
CA THR A 94 -12.10 -4.84 -1.28
C THR A 94 -13.09 -4.39 -0.24
N LEU A 95 -13.59 -3.18 -0.44
CA LEU A 95 -14.31 -2.43 0.58
C LEU A 95 -15.56 -1.82 -0.02
N VAL A 96 -16.60 -1.70 0.80
CA VAL A 96 -17.82 -0.94 0.47
C VAL A 96 -18.08 0.09 1.56
N ARG A 97 -18.77 1.17 1.21
CA ARG A 97 -19.26 2.16 2.18
C ARG A 97 -20.78 2.06 2.27
N ILE A 98 -21.30 1.66 3.43
CA ILE A 98 -22.74 1.53 3.71
C ILE A 98 -23.01 2.22 5.05
N ASP A 99 -24.03 3.09 5.12
CA ASP A 99 -24.41 3.83 6.34
C ASP A 99 -23.23 4.53 7.03
N ASN A 100 -22.35 5.13 6.22
CA ASN A 100 -21.12 5.81 6.67
C ASN A 100 -20.09 4.89 7.36
N LYS A 101 -20.21 3.56 7.23
CA LYS A 101 -19.25 2.56 7.67
C LYS A 101 -18.51 1.97 6.49
N ILE A 102 -17.21 1.74 6.65
CA ILE A 102 -16.38 1.06 5.65
C ILE A 102 -16.33 -0.42 6.05
N LEU A 103 -16.75 -1.31 5.15
CA LEU A 103 -16.90 -2.73 5.44
C LEU A 103 -16.02 -3.55 4.49
N PHE A 104 -15.38 -4.59 5.01
CA PHE A 104 -14.65 -5.58 4.22
C PHE A 104 -15.60 -6.51 3.47
N VAL A 105 -15.52 -6.47 2.14
CA VAL A 105 -16.13 -7.50 1.27
C VAL A 105 -15.15 -8.65 1.08
N MET A 106 -13.88 -8.31 0.90
CA MET A 106 -12.76 -9.24 0.89
C MET A 106 -11.68 -8.74 1.83
N ASP A 107 -11.34 -9.59 2.80
CA ASP A 107 -10.20 -9.46 3.70
C ASP A 107 -9.13 -10.51 3.32
N THR A 108 -7.86 -10.22 3.61
CA THR A 108 -6.79 -11.21 3.54
C THR A 108 -6.49 -11.74 4.94
N PRO A 109 -6.83 -13.01 5.24
CA PRO A 109 -6.59 -13.59 6.56
C PRO A 109 -5.09 -13.71 6.84
N LYS A 110 -4.71 -13.63 8.11
CA LYS A 110 -3.35 -14.00 8.55
C LYS A 110 -3.12 -15.49 8.34
N PRO A 111 -1.86 -15.96 8.18
CA PRO A 111 -1.57 -17.38 7.98
C PRO A 111 -2.23 -18.30 9.01
N GLN A 112 -2.19 -17.93 10.29
CA GLN A 112 -2.81 -18.73 11.35
C GLN A 112 -4.35 -18.76 11.27
N GLN A 113 -4.97 -17.68 10.79
CA GLN A 113 -6.42 -17.62 10.59
C GLN A 113 -6.85 -18.48 9.41
N TYR A 114 -6.06 -18.47 8.33
CA TYR A 114 -6.26 -19.31 7.17
C TYR A 114 -6.15 -20.80 7.55
N ASP A 115 -5.06 -21.20 8.20
CA ASP A 115 -4.78 -22.59 8.57
C ASP A 115 -5.82 -23.15 9.56
N ASN A 116 -6.28 -22.33 10.51
CA ASN A 116 -7.27 -22.74 11.50
C ASN A 116 -8.73 -22.58 11.01
N ASN A 117 -8.93 -22.09 9.78
CA ASN A 117 -10.25 -21.75 9.24
C ASN A 117 -11.03 -20.73 10.12
N ASP A 118 -10.29 -19.85 10.81
CA ASP A 118 -10.79 -18.76 11.65
C ASP A 118 -10.83 -17.45 10.84
N LEU A 119 -11.73 -17.43 9.85
CA LEU A 119 -11.86 -16.32 8.92
C LEU A 119 -12.76 -15.21 9.49
N SER A 120 -12.41 -13.95 9.18
CA SER A 120 -13.17 -12.75 9.54
C SER A 120 -14.67 -12.88 9.18
N ALA A 121 -15.52 -12.23 9.98
CA ALA A 121 -16.95 -12.21 9.71
C ALA A 121 -17.27 -11.47 8.39
N PRO A 122 -18.35 -11.84 7.68
CA PRO A 122 -18.77 -11.13 6.48
C PRO A 122 -19.08 -9.66 6.79
N LEU A 123 -18.62 -8.74 5.93
CA LEU A 123 -18.86 -7.30 6.09
C LEU A 123 -18.35 -6.76 7.43
N ALA A 124 -17.20 -7.26 7.90
CA ALA A 124 -16.54 -6.74 9.09
C ALA A 124 -16.26 -5.23 8.93
N HIS A 125 -16.52 -4.46 9.99
CA HIS A 125 -16.30 -3.02 9.98
C HIS A 125 -14.81 -2.70 10.06
N TYR A 126 -14.32 -1.88 9.14
CA TYR A 126 -12.97 -1.35 9.19
C TYR A 126 -12.96 -0.05 10.00
N THR A 127 -12.51 -0.13 11.25
CA THR A 127 -12.49 0.99 12.20
C THR A 127 -11.36 1.98 11.95
N ASP A 128 -10.23 1.49 11.47
CA ASP A 128 -8.96 2.24 11.43
C ASP A 128 -8.59 2.63 9.99
N ALA A 129 -9.62 2.94 9.19
CA ALA A 129 -9.45 3.37 7.82
C ALA A 129 -8.66 4.70 7.74
N SER A 130 -7.58 4.70 6.97
CA SER A 130 -6.76 5.90 6.77
C SER A 130 -7.54 7.03 6.08
N GLU A 131 -7.06 8.27 6.23
CA GLU A 131 -7.65 9.40 5.49
C GLU A 131 -7.58 9.20 3.98
N GLY A 132 -6.48 8.62 3.46
CA GLY A 132 -6.34 8.34 2.04
C GLY A 132 -7.39 7.34 1.54
N LEU A 133 -7.67 6.30 2.32
CA LEU A 133 -8.73 5.35 2.02
C LEU A 133 -10.12 6.00 2.01
N VAL A 134 -10.41 6.86 2.99
CA VAL A 134 -11.67 7.61 3.04
C VAL A 134 -11.83 8.51 1.80
N LYS A 135 -10.75 9.16 1.37
CA LYS A 135 -10.69 9.98 0.14
C LYS A 135 -10.86 9.13 -1.12
N ALA A 136 -10.32 7.91 -1.15
CA ALA A 136 -10.40 7.01 -2.30
C ALA A 136 -11.84 6.67 -2.70
N PHE A 137 -12.75 6.51 -1.73
CA PHE A 137 -14.19 6.32 -2.02
C PHE A 137 -14.85 7.48 -2.77
N ASN A 138 -14.26 8.68 -2.71
CA ASN A 138 -14.75 9.87 -3.40
C ASN A 138 -13.92 10.21 -4.64
N SER A 139 -12.95 9.35 -4.99
CA SER A 139 -12.00 9.56 -6.09
C SER A 139 -12.27 8.60 -7.24
N THR A 140 -12.02 9.05 -8.48
CA THR A 140 -12.01 8.18 -9.67
C THR A 140 -10.58 7.83 -10.12
N THR A 141 -9.57 8.33 -9.41
CA THR A 141 -8.15 8.03 -9.67
C THR A 141 -7.56 7.27 -8.49
N PRO A 142 -6.55 6.40 -8.72
CA PRO A 142 -5.83 5.73 -7.65
C PRO A 142 -5.32 6.72 -6.61
N VAL A 143 -5.44 6.33 -5.33
CA VAL A 143 -4.91 7.08 -4.18
C VAL A 143 -3.88 6.18 -3.51
N PHE A 144 -2.68 6.70 -3.35
CA PHE A 144 -1.62 6.07 -2.56
C PHE A 144 -1.56 6.75 -1.21
N ASP A 145 -1.35 5.97 -0.16
CA ASP A 145 -1.28 6.47 1.21
C ASP A 145 -0.18 5.73 1.97
N GLU A 146 0.60 6.47 2.76
CA GLU A 146 1.65 5.93 3.63
C GLU A 146 1.21 6.20 5.06
N TYR A 147 0.81 5.15 5.76
CA TYR A 147 0.34 5.23 7.14
C TYR A 147 0.84 4.00 7.91
N SER A 148 0.79 4.09 9.24
CA SER A 148 1.03 2.95 10.11
C SER A 148 -0.32 2.49 10.65
N ASP A 149 -0.60 1.20 10.52
CA ASP A 149 -1.66 0.56 11.30
C ASP A 149 -1.27 0.70 12.80
N GLU A 150 -2.19 1.15 13.65
CA GLU A 150 -1.99 1.17 15.12
C GLU A 150 -1.94 -0.23 15.73
#